data_AF-A1BJP8-F1
#
_entry.id   AF-A1BJP8-F1
#
_cell.length_a   1.000
_cell.length_b   1.000
_cell.length_c   1.000
_cell.angle_alpha   90.00
_cell.angle_beta   90.00
_cell.angle_gamma   90.00
#
_symmetry.space_group_name_H-M   'P 1'
#
loop_
_entity.id
_entity.type
_entity.pdbx_description
1 polymer ?
#
loop_
_entity_poly.entity_id
_entity_poly.type
_entity_poly.pdbx_seq_one_letter_code
_entity_poly.pdbx_strand_id
1 'polypeptide(L)'
;MGKTLPLSYNSAATLSSSFVTRSFHSDRLNWRCIIAQVIIRNIEDELKIRLKARAAQHGWSIEEEVCQILRTAVSEASPTRQRLGSRIAARFASVGLLEPLPELRGDTITPMDLGV
;
A
#
# COMPACT_ATOMS: atom_id res chain seq x y z
N MET A 1 -50.10 28.31 -33.19
CA MET A 1 -50.54 28.92 -31.92
C MET A 1 -51.00 27.81 -30.99
N GLY A 2 -50.70 27.66 -29.70
CA GLY A 2 -49.91 28.36 -28.68
C GLY A 2 -50.11 27.49 -27.42
N LYS A 3 -49.14 26.65 -27.08
CA LYS A 3 -48.22 26.76 -25.94
C LYS A 3 -48.89 26.91 -24.56
N THR A 4 -48.44 25.99 -23.69
CA THR A 4 -48.13 26.12 -22.25
C THR A 4 -49.25 25.96 -21.23
N LEU A 5 -49.23 24.76 -20.63
CA LEU A 5 -49.67 24.42 -19.27
C LEU A 5 -49.04 25.37 -18.23
N PRO A 6 -49.79 25.81 -17.19
CA PRO A 6 -49.20 26.24 -15.93
C PRO A 6 -49.39 25.12 -14.91
N LEU A 7 -48.39 24.24 -14.75
CA LEU A 7 -48.30 23.45 -13.53
C LEU A 7 -47.50 24.25 -12.50
N SER A 8 -48.28 24.70 -11.53
CA SER A 8 -47.89 25.35 -10.28
C SER A 8 -46.65 24.70 -9.67
N TYR A 9 -45.58 25.48 -9.63
CA TYR A 9 -44.37 25.17 -8.88
C TYR A 9 -44.64 25.46 -7.41
N ASN A 10 -44.77 24.42 -6.60
CA ASN A 10 -44.73 24.54 -5.15
C ASN A 10 -44.06 23.32 -4.51
N SER A 11 -42.97 23.64 -3.81
CA SER A 11 -42.59 23.06 -2.52
C SER A 11 -42.16 21.58 -2.47
N ALA A 12 -40.84 21.37 -2.47
CA ALA A 12 -40.14 20.75 -1.33
C ALA A 12 -38.63 20.85 -1.58
N ALA A 13 -37.99 21.78 -0.89
CA ALA A 13 -36.57 21.66 -0.59
C ALA A 13 -36.35 20.40 0.25
N THR A 14 -35.39 19.58 -0.12
CA THR A 14 -34.38 19.04 0.81
C THR A 14 -33.31 18.32 0.00
N LEU A 15 -32.21 19.03 -0.23
CA LEU A 15 -30.93 18.45 -0.57
C LEU A 15 -30.50 17.54 0.59
N SER A 16 -30.30 16.25 0.34
CA SER A 16 -29.40 15.44 1.17
C SER A 16 -28.69 14.40 0.33
N SER A 17 -27.73 14.91 -0.45
CA SER A 17 -26.62 14.15 -0.99
C SER A 17 -25.79 13.62 0.18
N SER A 18 -26.00 12.35 0.53
CA SER A 18 -25.14 11.61 1.45
C SER A 18 -24.41 10.51 0.70
N PHE A 19 -23.65 10.89 -0.33
CA PHE A 19 -22.62 10.05 -0.92
C PHE A 19 -21.48 10.01 0.11
N VAL A 20 -21.49 8.98 0.97
CA VAL A 20 -20.45 8.72 1.97
C VAL A 20 -19.19 8.31 1.22
N THR A 21 -18.44 9.31 0.77
CA THR A 21 -17.06 9.14 0.33
C THR A 21 -16.22 8.98 1.58
N ARG A 22 -15.95 7.72 1.91
CA ARG A 22 -14.78 7.19 2.64
C ARG A 22 -13.76 8.27 2.99
N SER A 23 -13.79 8.73 4.24
CA SER A 23 -12.75 9.56 4.85
C SER A 23 -11.42 8.79 4.84
N PHE A 24 -10.69 8.90 3.73
CA PHE A 24 -9.28 8.58 3.66
C PHE A 24 -8.56 9.62 4.53
N HIS A 25 -8.28 9.21 5.76
CA HIS A 25 -7.55 10.00 6.74
C HIS A 25 -6.21 10.45 6.15
N SER A 26 -6.00 11.74 6.33
CA SER A 26 -4.87 12.53 5.88
C SER A 26 -3.63 12.21 6.70
N ASP A 27 -2.80 11.27 6.23
CA ASP A 27 -1.40 11.11 6.63
C ASP A 27 -0.46 11.49 5.48
N ARG A 28 -0.68 12.69 4.90
CA ARG A 28 0.09 13.25 3.78
C ARG A 28 1.12 14.31 4.20
N LEU A 29 1.66 14.23 5.42
CA LEU A 29 2.65 15.18 5.94
C LEU A 29 3.97 14.56 6.43
N ASN A 30 4.46 13.51 5.74
CA ASN A 30 5.89 13.20 5.78
C ASN A 30 6.48 12.76 4.43
N TRP A 31 5.87 13.16 3.30
CA TRP A 31 6.56 13.14 2.01
C TRP A 31 7.52 14.35 1.95
N ARG A 32 8.48 14.41 2.87
CA ARG A 32 9.74 15.03 2.49
C ARG A 32 10.19 14.21 1.28
N CYS A 33 10.28 14.84 0.11
CA CYS A 33 10.91 14.25 -1.06
C CYS A 33 12.36 13.93 -0.64
N ILE A 34 12.56 12.79 0.02
CA ILE A 34 13.86 12.31 0.45
C ILE A 34 14.51 11.78 -0.82
N ILE A 35 15.05 12.70 -1.62
CA ILE A 35 15.89 12.38 -2.76
C ILE A 35 17.08 11.58 -2.22
N ALA A 36 17.10 10.29 -2.51
CA ALA A 36 18.23 9.44 -2.26
C ALA A 36 19.12 9.46 -3.52
N GLN A 37 20.39 9.79 -3.35
CA GLN A 37 21.36 9.84 -4.44
C GLN A 37 22.31 8.64 -4.37
N VAL A 38 22.62 8.04 -5.51
CA VAL A 38 23.59 6.95 -5.65
C VAL A 38 24.52 7.28 -6.80
N ILE A 39 25.84 7.24 -6.54
CA ILE A 39 26.87 7.47 -7.56
C ILE A 39 27.50 6.13 -7.90
N ILE A 40 27.31 5.69 -9.14
CA ILE A 40 27.94 4.48 -9.69
C ILE A 40 29.21 4.92 -10.43
N ARG A 41 30.37 4.50 -9.93
CA ARG A 41 31.68 4.81 -10.52
C ARG A 41 32.14 3.67 -11.44
N ASN A 42 32.97 4.00 -12.43
CA ASN A 42 33.60 3.03 -13.33
C ASN A 42 32.59 2.13 -14.09
N ILE A 43 31.57 2.75 -14.70
CA ILE A 43 30.64 2.05 -15.59
C ILE A 43 31.28 1.89 -16.98
N GLU A 44 31.22 0.68 -17.53
CA GLU A 44 31.67 0.42 -18.90
C GLU A 44 30.84 1.22 -19.92
N ASP A 45 31.50 1.76 -20.95
CA ASP A 45 30.84 2.59 -21.95
C ASP A 45 29.74 1.85 -22.71
N GLU A 46 29.93 0.57 -22.98
CA GLU A 46 28.91 -0.28 -23.59
C GLU A 46 27.66 -0.39 -22.70
N LEU A 47 27.85 -0.55 -21.39
CA LEU A 47 26.74 -0.61 -20.43
C LEU A 47 25.94 0.69 -20.43
N LYS A 48 26.63 1.83 -20.50
CA LYS A 48 26.01 3.16 -20.57
C LYS A 48 25.17 3.33 -21.84
N ILE A 49 25.66 2.85 -22.98
CA ILE A 49 24.92 2.90 -24.25
C ILE A 49 23.65 2.05 -24.17
N ARG A 50 23.78 0.82 -23.67
CA ARG A 50 22.65 -0.10 -23.52
C ARG A 50 21.60 0.44 -22.55
N LEU A 51 22.03 1.04 -21.45
CA LEU A 51 21.14 1.67 -20.46
C LEU A 51 20.36 2.83 -21.07
N LYS A 52 21.01 3.69 -21.86
CA LYS A 52 20.34 4.78 -22.59
C LYS A 52 19.32 4.26 -23.60
N ALA A 53 19.70 3.23 -24.37
CA ALA A 53 18.79 2.62 -25.34
C ALA A 53 17.55 2.04 -24.67
N ARG A 54 17.72 1.38 -23.52
CA ARG A 54 16.61 0.83 -22.74
C ARG A 54 15.71 1.93 -22.15
N ALA A 55 16.30 2.97 -21.57
CA ALA A 55 15.56 4.12 -21.06
C ALA A 55 14.71 4.78 -22.16
N ALA A 56 15.27 4.93 -23.37
CA ALA A 56 14.54 5.45 -24.53
C ALA A 56 13.38 4.54 -24.97
N GLN A 57 13.54 3.21 -24.90
CA GLN A 57 12.45 2.26 -25.19
C GLN A 57 11.30 2.36 -24.20
N HIS A 58 11.58 2.61 -22.92
CA HIS A 58 10.57 2.77 -21.88
C HIS A 58 10.01 4.21 -21.77
N GLY A 59 10.61 5.18 -22.47
CA GLY A 59 10.25 6.60 -22.36
C GLY A 59 10.64 7.22 -21.02
N TRP A 60 11.68 6.69 -20.36
CA TRP A 60 12.14 7.14 -19.05
C TRP A 60 13.45 7.92 -19.15
N SER A 61 13.74 8.70 -18.10
CA SER A 61 15.10 9.23 -17.92
C SER A 61 16.05 8.08 -17.58
N ILE A 62 17.34 8.30 -17.79
CA ILE A 62 18.36 7.31 -17.42
C ILE A 62 18.36 7.02 -15.91
N GLU A 63 18.10 8.04 -15.09
CA GLU A 63 18.03 7.93 -13.63
C GLU A 63 16.83 7.07 -13.22
N GLU A 64 15.67 7.30 -13.83
CA GLU A 64 14.46 6.53 -13.56
C GLU A 64 14.63 5.07 -14.00
N GLU A 65 15.23 4.81 -15.16
CA GLU A 65 15.55 3.44 -15.61
C GLU A 65 16.48 2.73 -14.60
N VAL A 66 17.53 3.39 -14.13
CA VAL A 66 18.43 2.83 -13.11
C VAL A 66 17.67 2.55 -11.81
N CYS A 67 16.84 3.49 -11.35
CA CYS A 67 16.01 3.30 -10.17
C CYS A 67 15.06 2.12 -10.31
N GLN A 68 14.46 1.92 -11.47
CA GLN A 68 13.53 0.81 -11.72
C GLN A 68 14.25 -0.53 -11.80
N ILE A 69 15.43 -0.57 -12.42
CA ILE A 69 16.30 -1.76 -12.42
C ILE A 69 16.69 -2.12 -10.98
N LEU A 70 17.16 -1.16 -10.19
CA LEU A 70 17.53 -1.37 -8.79
C LEU A 70 16.34 -1.80 -7.94
N ARG A 71 15.16 -1.18 -8.14
CA ARG A 71 13.92 -1.55 -7.45
C ARG A 71 13.56 -3.00 -7.74
N THR A 72 13.62 -3.41 -9.00
CA THR A 72 13.27 -4.79 -9.40
C THR A 72 14.27 -5.78 -8.81
N ALA A 73 15.57 -5.55 -9.01
CA ALA A 73 16.63 -6.43 -8.50
C ALA A 73 16.61 -6.60 -6.97
N VAL A 74 16.34 -5.51 -6.23
CA VAL A 74 16.26 -5.56 -4.76
C VAL A 74 14.94 -6.17 -4.28
N SER A 75 13.83 -5.92 -5.00
CA SER A 75 12.51 -6.45 -4.61
C SER A 75 12.43 -7.96 -4.83
N GLU A 76 12.97 -8.48 -5.93
CA GLU A 76 13.07 -9.92 -6.19
C GLU A 76 13.95 -10.62 -5.15
N ALA A 77 15.00 -9.96 -4.67
CA ALA A 77 15.88 -10.45 -3.61
C ALA A 77 15.26 -10.39 -2.21
N SER A 78 14.14 -9.65 -2.03
CA SER A 78 13.42 -9.66 -0.77
C SER A 78 12.44 -10.84 -0.77
N PRO A 79 12.60 -11.86 0.11
CA PRO A 79 11.56 -12.87 0.26
C PRO A 79 10.30 -12.09 0.62
N THR A 80 9.29 -12.14 -0.25
CA THR A 80 7.99 -11.47 -0.06
C THR A 80 7.64 -11.64 1.40
N ARG A 81 7.71 -10.53 2.17
CA ARG A 81 7.53 -10.59 3.61
C ARG A 81 6.18 -11.25 3.82
N GLN A 82 6.20 -12.52 4.25
CA GLN A 82 4.99 -13.32 4.31
C GLN A 82 3.96 -12.53 5.10
N ARG A 83 2.75 -12.40 4.53
CA ARG A 83 1.66 -11.64 5.16
C ARG A 83 1.50 -12.17 6.58
N LEU A 84 1.22 -11.27 7.54
CA LEU A 84 1.16 -11.63 8.95
C LEU A 84 0.28 -12.87 9.20
N GLY A 85 -0.87 -12.95 8.54
CA GLY A 85 -1.76 -14.11 8.60
C GLY A 85 -1.11 -15.43 8.14
N SER A 86 -0.34 -15.42 7.05
CA SER A 86 0.40 -16.61 6.58
C SER A 86 1.46 -17.05 7.58
N ARG A 87 2.15 -16.10 8.23
CA ARG A 87 3.15 -16.40 9.27
C ARG A 87 2.52 -16.98 10.53
N ILE A 88 1.36 -16.47 10.92
CA ILE A 88 0.58 -16.99 12.05
C ILE A 88 0.11 -18.41 11.71
N ALA A 89 -0.56 -18.60 10.57
CA ALA A 89 -1.04 -19.91 10.14
C ALA A 89 0.08 -20.95 10.05
N ALA A 90 1.26 -20.59 9.51
CA ALA A 90 2.41 -21.50 9.43
C ALA A 90 2.93 -21.94 10.81
N ARG A 91 2.91 -21.05 11.82
CA ARG A 91 3.34 -21.40 13.19
C ARG A 91 2.40 -22.36 13.88
N PHE A 92 1.10 -22.25 13.60
CA PHE A 92 0.07 -23.11 14.18
C PHE A 92 -0.32 -24.28 13.26
N ALA A 93 0.33 -24.47 12.11
CA ALA A 93 -0.01 -25.53 11.16
C ALA A 93 0.15 -26.94 11.76
N SER A 94 1.07 -27.12 12.70
CA SER A 94 1.27 -28.37 13.45
C SER A 94 0.50 -28.43 14.76
N VAL A 95 -0.03 -27.30 15.24
CA VAL A 95 -0.75 -27.18 16.50
C VAL A 95 -2.24 -27.17 16.16
N GLY A 96 -2.84 -28.35 16.12
CA GLY A 96 -4.26 -28.52 15.80
C GLY A 96 -5.13 -27.76 16.81
N LEU A 97 -5.58 -26.56 16.45
CA LEU A 97 -6.63 -25.82 17.17
C LEU A 97 -7.98 -26.45 16.81
N LEU A 98 -8.17 -27.69 17.26
CA LEU A 98 -9.36 -28.50 16.97
C LEU A 98 -10.57 -28.07 17.82
N GLU A 99 -10.30 -27.40 18.94
CA GLU A 99 -11.31 -26.94 19.88
C GLU A 99 -11.38 -25.41 19.90
N PRO A 100 -12.57 -24.83 20.17
CA PRO A 100 -12.72 -23.39 20.36
C PRO A 100 -11.82 -22.89 21.49
N LEU A 101 -11.10 -21.80 21.24
CA LEU A 101 -10.31 -21.14 22.28
C LEU A 101 -11.25 -20.58 23.36
N PRO A 102 -10.95 -20.77 24.66
CA PRO A 102 -11.77 -20.22 25.74
C PRO A 102 -11.74 -18.69 25.71
N GLU A 103 -12.86 -18.04 26.02
CA GLU A 103 -12.89 -16.60 26.21
C GLU A 103 -12.19 -16.24 27.52
N LEU A 104 -11.09 -15.48 27.45
CA LEU A 104 -10.32 -15.02 28.62
C LEU A 104 -10.85 -13.69 29.20
N ARG A 105 -12.13 -13.36 28.97
CA ARG A 105 -12.71 -12.09 29.43
C ARG A 105 -12.98 -12.13 30.93
N GLY A 106 -12.35 -11.23 31.68
CA GLY A 106 -12.49 -11.13 33.13
C GLY A 106 -11.44 -11.92 33.91
N ASP A 107 -10.55 -12.63 33.23
CA ASP A 107 -9.43 -13.29 33.89
C ASP A 107 -8.39 -12.27 34.36
N THR A 108 -7.99 -12.38 35.62
CA THR A 108 -6.88 -11.62 36.16
C THR A 108 -5.60 -12.12 35.50
N ILE A 109 -4.99 -11.28 34.65
CA ILE A 109 -3.70 -11.59 34.03
C ILE A 109 -2.65 -11.66 35.15
N THR A 110 -2.26 -12.87 35.54
CA THR A 110 -1.12 -13.05 36.43
C THR A 110 0.16 -12.82 35.62
N PRO A 111 1.11 -12.02 36.11
CA PRO A 111 2.41 -11.91 35.48
C PRO A 111 3.05 -13.29 35.39
N MET A 112 3.81 -13.52 34.32
CA MET A 112 4.55 -14.76 34.13
C MET A 112 5.56 -14.89 35.28
N ASP A 113 5.41 -15.94 36.09
CA ASP A 113 6.42 -16.31 37.07
C ASP A 113 7.62 -16.90 36.32
N LEU A 114 8.77 -16.23 36.43
CA LEU A 114 10.00 -16.62 35.75
C LEU A 114 10.88 -17.54 36.59
N GLY A 115 10.46 -17.90 37.82
CA GLY A 115 11.16 -18.90 38.65
C GLY A 115 12.64 -18.61 38.86
N VAL A 116 13.03 -17.33 38.90
CA VAL A 116 14.41 -16.87 39.10
C VAL A 116 14.74 -16.61 40.56
#